data_AF-A0A9Q9Y0N6-F1
#
_entry.id   AF-A0A9Q9Y0N6-F1
#
_cell.length_a   1.000
_cell.length_b   1.000
_cell.length_c   1.000
_cell.angle_alpha   90.00
_cell.angle_beta   90.00
_cell.angle_gamma   90.00
#
_symmetry.space_group_name_H-M   'P 1'
#
loop_
_entity.id
_entity.type
_entity.pdbx_description
1 polymer ?
#
loop_
_entity_poly.entity_id
_entity_poly.type
_entity_poly.pdbx_seq_one_letter_code
_entity_poly.pdbx_strand_id
1 'polypeptide(L)'
;MHKSAVICKNITNVSLIGPEESLIEGESSANISSEGTGSILSVQWMKNNSPLSTSNSIIFSSDNRSVSISPVQRSDSGEYQCTYRNPVSSETAKLNLIINYGPEEVSVKGEDVVDLGVRVSLSCSANSEPSASFSWKFNGADTNVTTDTFTINETDFTHSGDYICTAWNNVTKRNASKKHALLVKVGGGGGGGGGGGLSSGAIAGIVIGVLVAVAGICGLIVYLTKTNKIPKLNQQRKGQASGAAQSRQETKARGDGTILGKMSEHIYENDKHENEHENMYENVKPENSRRPRAPTPPQVSNPPPVRR
;
A
#
# COMPACT_ATOMS: atom_id res chain seq x y z
N MET A 1 -5.31 -74.67 -4.66
CA MET A 1 -5.39 -73.23 -4.31
C MET A 1 -6.78 -72.74 -4.72
N HIS A 2 -7.68 -72.51 -3.77
CA HIS A 2 -8.97 -71.89 -4.08
C HIS A 2 -8.73 -70.40 -4.30
N LYS A 3 -8.88 -69.93 -5.54
CA LYS A 3 -8.95 -68.48 -5.83
C LYS A 3 -10.35 -68.03 -5.43
N SER A 4 -10.49 -67.40 -4.27
CA SER A 4 -11.71 -66.70 -3.93
C SER A 4 -11.88 -65.52 -4.89
N ALA A 5 -12.98 -65.50 -5.65
CA ALA A 5 -13.32 -64.38 -6.50
C ALA A 5 -13.86 -63.22 -5.63
N VAL A 6 -13.30 -62.02 -5.80
CA VAL A 6 -13.80 -60.81 -5.13
C VAL A 6 -14.96 -60.26 -5.97
N ILE A 7 -16.18 -60.34 -5.44
CA ILE A 7 -17.36 -59.74 -6.09
C ILE A 7 -17.31 -58.24 -5.85
N CYS A 8 -17.12 -57.46 -6.92
CA CYS A 8 -17.05 -56.00 -6.86
C CYS A 8 -18.41 -55.37 -7.18
N LYS A 9 -18.89 -54.47 -6.32
CA LYS A 9 -20.04 -53.60 -6.59
C LYS A 9 -19.57 -52.34 -7.33
N ASN A 10 -20.37 -51.84 -8.28
CA ASN A 10 -20.11 -50.56 -8.93
C ASN A 10 -19.92 -49.43 -7.91
N ILE A 11 -18.99 -48.53 -8.22
CA ILE A 11 -18.73 -47.33 -7.44
C ILE A 11 -19.77 -46.27 -7.83
N THR A 12 -20.35 -45.60 -6.83
CA THR A 12 -21.34 -44.54 -7.03
C THR A 12 -21.19 -43.44 -5.99
N ASN A 13 -21.80 -42.27 -6.25
CA ASN A 13 -21.84 -41.12 -5.34
C ASN A 13 -20.45 -40.63 -4.90
N VAL A 14 -19.49 -40.59 -5.83
CA VAL A 14 -18.14 -40.09 -5.51
C VAL A 14 -18.19 -38.57 -5.38
N SER A 15 -17.72 -38.07 -4.25
CA SER A 15 -17.65 -36.64 -3.97
C SER A 15 -16.37 -36.28 -3.22
N LEU A 16 -16.00 -35.01 -3.29
CA LEU A 16 -14.93 -34.43 -2.49
C LEU A 16 -15.51 -33.41 -1.52
N ILE A 17 -15.11 -33.51 -0.27
CA ILE A 17 -15.46 -32.59 0.81
C ILE A 17 -14.20 -31.77 1.12
N GLY A 18 -14.28 -30.47 0.89
CA GLY A 18 -13.21 -29.52 1.19
C GLY A 18 -13.43 -28.81 2.53
N PRO A 19 -12.53 -27.88 2.90
CA PRO A 19 -12.68 -27.05 4.08
C PRO A 19 -13.86 -26.07 3.94
N GLU A 20 -14.56 -25.79 5.06
CA GLU A 20 -15.67 -24.83 5.12
C GLU A 20 -15.19 -23.37 5.19
N GLU A 21 -14.05 -23.15 5.86
CA GLU A 21 -13.45 -21.85 6.09
C GLU A 21 -12.56 -21.43 4.91
N SER A 22 -12.39 -20.10 4.76
CA SER A 22 -11.42 -19.57 3.80
C SER A 22 -9.99 -19.87 4.25
N LEU A 23 -9.17 -20.36 3.33
CA LEU A 23 -7.80 -20.73 3.61
C LEU A 23 -6.87 -19.55 3.38
N ILE A 24 -6.04 -19.21 4.37
CA ILE A 24 -5.04 -18.14 4.30
C ILE A 24 -3.65 -18.77 4.28
N GLU A 25 -2.82 -18.34 3.33
CA GLU A 25 -1.44 -18.81 3.17
C GLU A 25 -0.64 -18.69 4.47
N GLY A 26 0.05 -19.77 4.85
CA GLY A 26 0.90 -19.84 6.02
C GLY A 26 0.17 -19.97 7.36
N GLU A 27 -1.15 -19.76 7.40
CA GLU A 27 -1.94 -19.71 8.64
C GLU A 27 -2.96 -20.84 8.73
N SER A 28 -3.57 -21.21 7.60
CA SER A 28 -4.60 -22.25 7.56
C SER A 28 -4.01 -23.63 7.29
N SER A 29 -4.81 -24.64 7.58
CA SER A 29 -4.59 -26.02 7.15
C SER A 29 -5.83 -26.50 6.41
N ALA A 30 -5.64 -27.28 5.35
CA ALA A 30 -6.74 -27.83 4.57
C ALA A 30 -6.82 -29.34 4.79
N ASN A 31 -8.05 -29.86 4.83
CA ASN A 31 -8.32 -31.29 4.74
C ASN A 31 -9.34 -31.51 3.63
N ILE A 32 -8.99 -32.32 2.64
CA ILE A 32 -9.87 -32.73 1.55
C ILE A 32 -10.15 -34.21 1.74
N SER A 33 -11.41 -34.57 1.90
CA SER A 33 -11.84 -35.96 2.09
C SER A 33 -12.69 -36.43 0.92
N SER A 34 -12.50 -37.67 0.50
CA SER A 34 -13.26 -38.29 -0.58
C SER A 34 -14.30 -39.26 -0.03
N GLU A 35 -15.53 -39.16 -0.51
CA GLU A 35 -16.60 -40.09 -0.18
C GLU A 35 -17.04 -40.86 -1.42
N GLY A 36 -17.66 -42.02 -1.20
CA GLY A 36 -18.20 -42.85 -2.27
C GLY A 36 -18.63 -44.23 -1.76
N THR A 37 -19.56 -44.84 -2.47
CA THR A 37 -20.16 -46.13 -2.11
C THR A 37 -19.79 -47.22 -3.12
N GLY A 38 -19.84 -48.49 -2.71
CA GLY A 38 -19.48 -49.63 -3.56
C GLY A 38 -18.18 -50.33 -3.12
N SER A 39 -17.56 -51.08 -4.02
CA SER A 39 -16.29 -51.77 -3.74
C SER A 39 -15.11 -50.91 -4.21
N ILE A 40 -14.51 -50.12 -3.32
CA ILE A 40 -13.35 -49.26 -3.64
C ILE A 40 -12.07 -50.03 -3.33
N LEU A 41 -11.28 -50.35 -4.37
CA LEU A 41 -10.02 -51.10 -4.22
C LEU A 41 -8.78 -50.24 -4.43
N SER A 42 -8.92 -49.11 -5.11
CA SER A 42 -7.84 -48.16 -5.37
C SER A 42 -8.38 -46.74 -5.28
N VAL A 43 -7.62 -45.87 -4.62
CA VAL A 43 -7.86 -44.43 -4.51
C VAL A 43 -6.66 -43.69 -5.09
N GLN A 44 -6.88 -42.82 -6.05
CA GLN A 44 -5.82 -42.04 -6.70
C GLN A 44 -6.14 -40.55 -6.63
N TRP A 45 -5.22 -39.77 -6.07
CA TRP A 45 -5.31 -38.32 -6.02
C TRP A 45 -4.50 -37.66 -7.13
N MET A 46 -5.06 -36.61 -7.71
CA MET A 46 -4.39 -35.76 -8.66
C MET A 46 -4.64 -34.30 -8.30
N LYS A 47 -3.69 -33.43 -8.64
CA LYS A 47 -3.84 -31.98 -8.64
C LYS A 47 -3.44 -31.46 -10.00
N ASN A 48 -4.32 -30.69 -10.64
CA ASN A 48 -4.09 -30.15 -11.98
C ASN A 48 -3.64 -31.24 -12.98
N ASN A 49 -4.33 -32.39 -12.96
CA ASN A 49 -4.03 -33.58 -13.78
C ASN A 49 -2.66 -34.25 -13.53
N SER A 50 -1.93 -33.86 -12.49
CA SER A 50 -0.67 -34.49 -12.07
C SER A 50 -0.89 -35.32 -10.80
N PRO A 51 -0.27 -36.51 -10.66
CA PRO A 51 -0.38 -37.31 -9.44
C PRO A 51 0.04 -36.50 -8.20
N LEU A 52 -0.82 -36.47 -7.19
CA LEU A 52 -0.50 -35.80 -5.93
C LEU A 52 0.43 -36.71 -5.13
N SER A 53 1.59 -36.17 -4.75
CA SER A 53 2.61 -36.90 -3.99
C SER A 53 2.71 -36.38 -2.57
N THR A 54 3.16 -37.24 -1.65
CA THR A 54 3.46 -36.83 -0.28
C THR A 54 4.60 -35.82 -0.24
N SER A 55 4.54 -34.92 0.73
CA SER A 55 5.61 -33.97 1.03
C SER A 55 5.66 -33.70 2.53
N ASN A 56 6.51 -32.77 2.97
CA ASN A 56 6.52 -32.33 4.36
C ASN A 56 5.20 -31.66 4.79
N SER A 57 4.46 -31.06 3.84
CA SER A 57 3.20 -30.37 4.10
C SER A 57 1.97 -31.17 3.68
N ILE A 58 2.10 -32.17 2.81
CA ILE A 58 0.99 -32.96 2.26
C ILE A 58 1.04 -34.40 2.79
N ILE A 59 0.05 -34.77 3.59
CA ILE A 59 -0.08 -36.08 4.23
C ILE A 59 -1.40 -36.75 3.81
N PHE A 60 -1.33 -38.02 3.42
CA PHE A 60 -2.50 -38.84 3.13
C PHE A 60 -2.93 -39.62 4.36
N SER A 61 -4.23 -39.83 4.51
CA SER A 61 -4.78 -40.79 5.48
C SER A 61 -4.32 -42.21 5.17
N SER A 62 -4.39 -43.10 6.16
CA SER A 62 -3.98 -44.50 6.02
C SER A 62 -4.78 -45.29 4.97
N ASP A 63 -6.02 -44.89 4.72
CA ASP A 63 -6.90 -45.45 3.68
C ASP A 63 -6.86 -44.68 2.36
N ASN A 64 -5.98 -43.67 2.27
CA ASN A 64 -5.79 -42.77 1.14
C ASN A 64 -7.07 -41.99 0.74
N ARG A 65 -8.08 -41.87 1.62
CA ARG A 65 -9.33 -41.15 1.36
C ARG A 65 -9.33 -39.70 1.79
N SER A 66 -8.30 -39.25 2.47
CA SER A 66 -8.16 -37.83 2.84
C SER A 66 -6.75 -37.34 2.60
N VAL A 67 -6.65 -36.07 2.22
CA VAL A 67 -5.40 -35.33 2.02
C VAL A 67 -5.40 -34.13 2.97
N SER A 68 -4.43 -34.10 3.87
CA SER A 68 -4.17 -32.97 4.75
C SER A 68 -3.00 -32.15 4.23
N ILE A 69 -3.17 -30.82 4.19
CA ILE A 69 -2.16 -29.84 3.77
C ILE A 69 -1.94 -28.86 4.91
N SER A 70 -0.73 -28.81 5.47
CA SER A 70 -0.42 -27.92 6.60
C SER A 70 1.07 -27.51 6.65
N PRO A 71 1.38 -26.21 6.75
CA PRO A 71 0.49 -25.09 6.44
C PRO A 71 0.19 -25.03 4.94
N VAL A 72 -0.95 -24.45 4.55
CA VAL A 72 -1.26 -24.22 3.14
C VAL A 72 -0.38 -23.11 2.55
N GLN A 73 0.03 -23.26 1.29
CA GLN A 73 0.78 -22.28 0.52
C GLN A 73 0.00 -21.85 -0.73
N ARG A 74 0.25 -20.66 -1.29
CA ARG A 74 -0.48 -20.20 -2.49
C ARG A 74 -0.32 -21.15 -3.68
N SER A 75 0.80 -21.88 -3.73
CA SER A 75 1.06 -22.94 -4.70
C SER A 75 0.12 -24.15 -4.55
N ASP A 76 -0.54 -24.32 -3.40
CA ASP A 76 -1.47 -25.42 -3.12
C ASP A 76 -2.83 -25.23 -3.78
N SER A 77 -3.16 -24.02 -4.24
CA SER A 77 -4.34 -23.75 -5.05
C SER A 77 -4.39 -24.62 -6.31
N GLY A 78 -5.59 -25.03 -6.71
CA GLY A 78 -5.81 -25.80 -7.94
C GLY A 78 -7.00 -26.74 -7.88
N GLU A 79 -7.19 -27.49 -8.97
CA GLU A 79 -8.23 -28.51 -9.08
C GLU A 79 -7.69 -29.84 -8.54
N TYR A 80 -8.20 -30.25 -7.39
CA TYR A 80 -7.96 -31.56 -6.80
C TYR A 80 -8.97 -32.56 -7.37
N GLN A 81 -8.49 -33.75 -7.69
CA GLN A 81 -9.30 -34.83 -8.23
C GLN A 81 -9.00 -36.12 -7.47
N CYS A 82 -10.05 -36.87 -7.17
CA CYS A 82 -9.93 -38.20 -6.58
C CYS A 82 -10.64 -39.20 -7.48
N THR A 83 -9.91 -40.22 -7.92
CA THR A 83 -10.43 -41.31 -8.73
C THR A 83 -10.49 -42.60 -7.90
N TYR A 84 -11.68 -43.15 -7.76
CA TYR A 84 -11.90 -44.47 -7.21
C TYR A 84 -11.97 -45.51 -8.32
N ARG A 85 -11.28 -46.64 -8.15
CA ARG A 85 -11.27 -47.72 -9.14
C ARG A 85 -11.52 -49.09 -8.52
N ASN A 86 -12.21 -49.91 -9.30
CA ASN A 86 -12.29 -51.35 -9.13
C ASN A 86 -12.36 -52.02 -10.53
N PRO A 87 -12.35 -53.36 -10.64
CA PRO A 87 -12.38 -54.06 -11.91
C PRO A 87 -13.63 -53.82 -12.79
N VAL A 88 -14.69 -53.23 -12.24
CA VAL A 88 -15.99 -53.06 -12.93
C VAL A 88 -16.38 -51.61 -13.17
N SER A 89 -15.76 -50.64 -12.48
CA SER A 89 -16.11 -49.22 -12.49
C SER A 89 -14.92 -48.32 -12.11
N SER A 90 -14.93 -47.10 -12.62
CA SER A 90 -13.95 -46.05 -12.31
C SER A 90 -14.66 -44.70 -12.29
N GLU A 91 -14.69 -44.06 -11.13
CA GLU A 91 -15.43 -42.81 -10.90
C GLU A 91 -14.50 -41.73 -10.36
N THR A 92 -14.70 -40.48 -10.78
CA THR A 92 -13.84 -39.35 -10.40
C THR A 92 -14.66 -38.17 -9.89
N ALA A 93 -14.25 -37.63 -8.74
CA ALA A 93 -14.76 -36.37 -8.21
C ALA A 93 -13.68 -35.29 -8.23
N LYS A 94 -14.11 -34.03 -8.30
CA LYS A 94 -13.25 -32.85 -8.41
C LYS A 94 -13.64 -31.78 -7.40
N LEU A 95 -12.66 -31.02 -6.92
CA LEU A 95 -12.83 -29.90 -6.00
C LEU A 95 -11.75 -28.85 -6.26
N ASN A 96 -12.16 -27.58 -6.38
CA ASN A 96 -11.23 -26.47 -6.52
C ASN A 96 -10.86 -25.94 -5.14
N LEU A 97 -9.57 -25.94 -4.83
CA LEU A 97 -9.02 -25.35 -3.61
C LEU A 97 -8.42 -23.98 -3.94
N ILE A 98 -8.81 -22.95 -3.18
CA ILE A 98 -8.29 -21.58 -3.31
C ILE A 98 -7.59 -21.21 -2.02
N ILE A 99 -6.33 -20.79 -2.12
CA ILE A 99 -5.54 -20.27 -1.01
C ILE A 99 -5.42 -18.75 -1.16
N ASN A 100 -5.92 -18.03 -0.15
CA ASN A 100 -5.97 -16.58 -0.11
C ASN A 100 -4.67 -16.01 0.47
N TYR A 101 -4.22 -14.89 -0.08
CA TYR A 101 -2.99 -14.21 0.32
C TYR A 101 -3.04 -12.73 -0.04
N GLY A 102 -2.08 -11.96 0.46
CA GLY A 102 -2.01 -10.52 0.20
C GLY A 102 -2.95 -9.65 1.05
N PRO A 103 -3.02 -8.35 0.76
CA PRO A 103 -2.38 -7.67 -0.37
C PRO A 103 -0.90 -7.42 -0.12
N GLU A 104 -0.06 -7.88 -1.04
CA GLU A 104 1.40 -7.76 -1.01
C GLU A 104 1.89 -6.87 -2.16
N GLU A 105 3.14 -6.41 -2.08
CA GLU A 105 3.83 -5.69 -3.17
C GLU A 105 3.04 -4.50 -3.75
N VAL A 106 2.37 -3.73 -2.87
CA VAL A 106 1.59 -2.57 -3.30
C VAL A 106 2.50 -1.55 -3.99
N SER A 107 2.14 -1.18 -5.21
CA SER A 107 2.87 -0.25 -6.06
C SER A 107 1.94 0.79 -6.65
N VAL A 108 2.44 2.00 -6.87
CA VAL A 108 1.75 3.05 -7.62
C VAL A 108 2.64 3.41 -8.80
N LYS A 109 2.05 3.44 -10.00
CA LYS A 109 2.68 3.83 -11.26
C LYS A 109 2.04 5.10 -11.77
N GLY A 110 2.87 6.05 -12.18
CA GLY A 110 2.45 7.33 -12.73
C GLY A 110 3.67 8.23 -12.89
N GLU A 111 3.50 9.38 -13.52
CA GLU A 111 4.56 10.38 -13.62
C GLU A 111 4.83 11.01 -12.24
N ASP A 112 6.10 11.25 -11.92
CA ASP A 112 6.48 11.97 -10.71
C ASP A 112 6.34 13.49 -10.89
N VAL A 113 6.50 13.97 -12.14
CA VAL A 113 6.46 15.39 -12.49
C VAL A 113 5.65 15.60 -13.76
N VAL A 114 4.67 16.49 -13.72
CA VAL A 114 3.73 16.75 -14.81
C VAL A 114 3.58 18.24 -15.07
N ASP A 115 3.21 18.60 -16.30
CA ASP A 115 2.93 20.00 -16.64
C ASP A 115 1.53 20.42 -16.16
N LEU A 116 1.27 21.71 -16.04
CA LEU A 116 -0.06 22.27 -15.78
C LEU A 116 -1.04 21.99 -16.92
N GLY A 117 -2.32 21.86 -16.58
CA GLY A 117 -3.42 21.74 -17.55
C GLY A 117 -3.51 20.39 -18.27
N VAL A 118 -2.75 19.37 -17.85
CA VAL A 118 -2.74 18.04 -18.47
C VAL A 118 -3.57 17.04 -17.68
N ARG A 119 -4.00 15.97 -18.34
CA ARG A 119 -4.65 14.82 -17.69
C ARG A 119 -3.57 13.87 -17.16
N VAL A 120 -3.70 13.46 -15.92
CA VAL A 120 -2.77 12.53 -15.25
C VAL A 120 -3.55 11.38 -14.62
N SER A 121 -3.00 10.18 -14.69
CA SER A 121 -3.54 9.01 -14.01
C SER A 121 -2.44 8.30 -13.23
N LEU A 122 -2.70 8.01 -11.95
CA LEU A 122 -1.89 7.17 -11.09
C LEU A 122 -2.58 5.80 -10.98
N SER A 123 -1.88 4.72 -11.31
CA SER A 123 -2.40 3.35 -11.26
C SER A 123 -1.76 2.60 -10.11
N CYS A 124 -2.57 2.04 -9.24
CA CYS A 124 -2.16 1.24 -8.10
C CYS A 124 -2.36 -0.25 -8.37
N SER A 125 -1.44 -1.08 -7.92
CA SER A 125 -1.52 -2.53 -8.05
C SER A 125 -1.06 -3.21 -6.77
N ALA A 126 -1.60 -4.39 -6.49
CA ALA A 126 -1.20 -5.25 -5.38
C ALA A 126 -1.29 -6.72 -5.79
N ASN A 127 -0.40 -7.55 -5.29
CA ASN A 127 -0.48 -9.00 -5.43
C ASN A 127 -1.41 -9.56 -4.34
N SER A 128 -2.56 -10.12 -4.71
CA SER A 128 -3.61 -10.49 -3.76
C SER A 128 -4.57 -11.52 -4.35
N GLU A 129 -4.96 -12.51 -3.56
CA GLU A 129 -6.08 -13.42 -3.84
C GLU A 129 -7.03 -13.42 -2.62
N PRO A 130 -8.32 -13.07 -2.80
CA PRO A 130 -8.90 -12.46 -4.00
C PRO A 130 -8.28 -11.10 -4.31
N SER A 131 -8.59 -10.57 -5.50
CA SER A 131 -8.19 -9.23 -5.93
C SER A 131 -8.49 -8.19 -4.85
N ALA A 132 -7.51 -7.33 -4.57
CA ALA A 132 -7.65 -6.30 -3.55
C ALA A 132 -8.62 -5.19 -4.00
N SER A 133 -9.32 -4.60 -3.05
CA SER A 133 -10.01 -3.30 -3.22
C SER A 133 -9.06 -2.16 -2.90
N PHE A 134 -9.24 -1.00 -3.53
CA PHE A 134 -8.33 0.14 -3.37
C PHE A 134 -9.02 1.33 -2.72
N SER A 135 -8.22 2.19 -2.09
CA SER A 135 -8.63 3.53 -1.66
C SER A 135 -7.47 4.50 -1.76
N TRP A 136 -7.78 5.79 -1.92
CA TRP A 136 -6.76 6.83 -2.13
C TRP A 136 -6.88 7.95 -1.12
N LYS A 137 -5.73 8.34 -0.57
CA LYS A 137 -5.57 9.58 0.20
C LYS A 137 -4.68 10.56 -0.54
N PHE A 138 -5.02 11.84 -0.48
CA PHE A 138 -4.21 12.94 -0.98
C PHE A 138 -3.86 13.87 0.17
N ASN A 139 -2.56 14.07 0.43
CA ASN A 139 -2.05 14.88 1.55
C ASN A 139 -2.70 14.54 2.90
N GLY A 140 -2.98 13.25 3.12
CA GLY A 140 -3.59 12.72 4.36
C GLY A 140 -5.11 12.70 4.37
N ALA A 141 -5.80 13.41 3.47
CA ALA A 141 -7.26 13.42 3.35
C ALA A 141 -7.75 12.31 2.43
N ASP A 142 -8.89 11.68 2.77
CA ASP A 142 -9.54 10.69 1.91
C ASP A 142 -10.15 11.37 0.67
N THR A 143 -10.00 10.71 -0.49
CA THR A 143 -10.49 11.21 -1.78
C THR A 143 -11.79 10.53 -2.22
N ASN A 144 -12.24 9.49 -1.50
CA ASN A 144 -13.36 8.61 -1.85
C ASN A 144 -13.19 7.84 -3.17
N VAL A 145 -12.01 7.89 -3.80
CA VAL A 145 -11.70 7.08 -4.98
C VAL A 145 -11.42 5.65 -4.51
N THR A 146 -12.23 4.71 -4.99
CA THR A 146 -12.16 3.28 -4.63
C THR A 146 -11.60 2.39 -5.74
N THR A 147 -11.32 2.99 -6.91
CA THR A 147 -10.71 2.31 -8.05
C THR A 147 -9.20 2.16 -7.88
N ASP A 148 -8.62 1.23 -8.62
CA ASP A 148 -7.17 1.06 -8.73
C ASP A 148 -6.48 2.27 -9.38
N THR A 149 -7.25 3.13 -10.06
CA THR A 149 -6.74 4.29 -10.79
C THR A 149 -7.26 5.59 -10.17
N PHE A 150 -6.35 6.51 -9.85
CA PHE A 150 -6.66 7.89 -9.47
C PHE A 150 -6.41 8.81 -10.67
N THR A 151 -7.41 9.59 -11.08
CA THR A 151 -7.31 10.46 -12.27
C THR A 151 -7.53 11.92 -11.93
N ILE A 152 -6.63 12.76 -12.42
CA ILE A 152 -6.71 14.22 -12.42
C ILE A 152 -7.00 14.62 -13.87
N ASN A 153 -8.16 15.23 -14.12
CA ASN A 153 -8.56 15.60 -15.49
C ASN A 153 -7.71 16.76 -16.04
N GLU A 154 -7.42 17.75 -15.20
CA GLU A 154 -6.66 18.95 -15.54
C GLU A 154 -5.80 19.34 -14.34
N THR A 155 -4.48 19.30 -14.48
CA THR A 155 -3.53 19.55 -13.40
C THR A 155 -3.40 21.03 -13.04
N ASP A 156 -3.25 21.30 -11.75
CA ASP A 156 -3.04 22.59 -11.13
C ASP A 156 -1.94 22.40 -10.06
N PHE A 157 -1.27 23.47 -9.64
CA PHE A 157 -0.27 23.44 -8.58
C PHE A 157 -0.78 22.82 -7.28
N THR A 158 -2.08 22.97 -6.96
CA THR A 158 -2.67 22.36 -5.75
C THR A 158 -2.76 20.84 -5.81
N HIS A 159 -2.63 20.24 -6.99
CA HIS A 159 -2.53 18.78 -7.16
C HIS A 159 -1.11 18.24 -6.88
N SER A 160 -0.15 19.11 -6.53
CA SER A 160 1.16 18.63 -6.07
C SER A 160 1.07 18.09 -4.65
N GLY A 161 1.66 16.94 -4.40
CA GLY A 161 1.71 16.35 -3.06
C GLY A 161 1.82 14.84 -3.05
N ASP A 162 1.47 14.27 -1.89
CA ASP A 162 1.59 12.86 -1.62
C ASP A 162 0.25 12.15 -1.83
N TYR A 163 0.24 11.24 -2.80
CA TYR A 163 -0.86 10.32 -3.07
C TYR A 163 -0.55 8.98 -2.42
N ILE A 164 -1.43 8.51 -1.54
CA ILE A 164 -1.27 7.22 -0.88
C ILE A 164 -2.40 6.31 -1.34
N CYS A 165 -2.05 5.28 -2.11
CA CYS A 165 -2.95 4.18 -2.40
C CYS A 165 -2.89 3.16 -1.26
N THR A 166 -4.04 2.67 -0.83
CA THR A 166 -4.17 1.54 0.10
C THR A 166 -4.93 0.41 -0.57
N ALA A 167 -4.32 -0.78 -0.60
CA ALA A 167 -4.94 -2.01 -1.05
C ALA A 167 -5.47 -2.78 0.18
N TRP A 168 -6.66 -3.35 0.06
CA TRP A 168 -7.35 -4.12 1.11
C TRP A 168 -7.79 -5.48 0.56
N ASN A 169 -7.47 -6.57 1.28
CA ASN A 169 -7.99 -7.90 0.98
C ASN A 169 -9.06 -8.28 2.02
N ASN A 170 -10.27 -8.53 1.54
CA ASN A 170 -11.42 -8.79 2.40
C ASN A 170 -11.45 -10.20 3.00
N VAL A 171 -10.64 -11.14 2.52
CA VAL A 171 -10.55 -12.50 3.07
C VAL A 171 -9.46 -12.56 4.12
N THR A 172 -8.25 -12.11 3.80
CA THR A 172 -7.12 -12.10 4.76
C THR A 172 -7.26 -11.05 5.85
N LYS A 173 -8.16 -10.06 5.65
CA LYS A 173 -8.38 -8.90 6.53
C LYS A 173 -7.14 -8.01 6.69
N ARG A 174 -6.27 -8.01 5.67
CA ARG A 174 -5.03 -7.23 5.65
C ARG A 174 -5.11 -6.06 4.69
N ASN A 175 -4.28 -5.06 4.96
CA ASN A 175 -4.01 -3.97 4.03
C ASN A 175 -2.52 -3.68 3.90
N ALA A 176 -2.19 -3.00 2.81
CA ALA A 176 -0.89 -2.44 2.57
C ALA A 176 -1.05 -1.17 1.74
N SER A 177 -0.13 -0.21 1.91
CA SER A 177 -0.23 1.09 1.26
C SER A 177 1.09 1.49 0.61
N LYS A 178 1.00 2.31 -0.44
CA LYS A 178 2.16 2.89 -1.12
C LYS A 178 1.93 4.36 -1.40
N LYS A 179 2.94 5.17 -1.11
CA LYS A 179 2.98 6.60 -1.41
C LYS A 179 3.62 6.85 -2.77
N HIS A 180 3.04 7.78 -3.53
CA HIS A 180 3.54 8.36 -4.78
C HIS A 180 3.54 9.88 -4.64
N ALA A 181 4.65 10.54 -4.93
CA ALA A 181 4.75 12.00 -4.90
C ALA A 181 4.56 12.53 -6.32
N LEU A 182 3.64 13.49 -6.49
CA LEU A 182 3.40 14.16 -7.76
C LEU A 182 3.75 15.63 -7.63
N LEU A 183 4.50 16.16 -8.59
CA LEU A 183 4.81 17.59 -8.71
C LEU A 183 4.23 18.15 -10.00
N VAL A 184 3.39 19.18 -9.88
CA VAL A 184 2.89 19.94 -11.03
C VAL A 184 3.77 21.16 -11.27
N LYS A 185 4.31 21.28 -12.48
CA LYS A 185 5.16 22.41 -12.91
C LYS A 185 4.51 23.18 -14.05
N VAL A 186 4.91 24.44 -14.23
CA VAL A 186 4.60 25.16 -15.46
C VAL A 186 5.29 24.42 -16.60
N GLY A 187 4.49 23.91 -17.54
CA GLY A 187 5.01 23.37 -18.78
C GLY A 187 5.72 24.48 -19.54
N GLY A 188 7.05 24.40 -19.61
CA GLY A 188 7.79 25.05 -20.67
C GLY A 188 7.46 24.28 -21.94
N GLY A 189 6.46 24.75 -22.69
CA GLY A 189 5.90 24.05 -23.84
C GLY A 189 6.99 23.37 -24.66
N GLY A 190 6.88 22.06 -24.79
CA GLY A 190 7.69 21.25 -25.70
C GLY A 190 7.35 21.58 -27.16
N GLY A 191 7.73 22.77 -27.60
CA GLY A 191 8.13 23.02 -28.97
C GLY A 191 9.63 22.81 -29.04
N GLY A 192 10.06 21.73 -29.70
CA GLY A 192 11.48 21.50 -29.94
C GLY A 192 12.13 22.72 -30.62
N GLY A 193 13.16 23.28 -29.99
CA GLY A 193 13.87 24.43 -30.54
C GLY A 193 14.79 25.10 -29.53
N GLY A 194 16.02 24.58 -29.41
CA GLY A 194 17.18 25.34 -28.96
C GLY A 194 17.19 25.77 -27.49
N GLY A 195 17.97 25.05 -26.69
CA GLY A 195 18.44 25.58 -25.41
C GLY A 195 19.24 26.87 -25.62
N GLY A 196 18.55 28.00 -25.52
CA GLY A 196 19.14 29.33 -25.37
C GLY A 196 19.51 29.58 -23.91
N GLY A 197 20.29 28.69 -23.30
CA GLY A 197 21.02 29.06 -22.11
C GLY A 197 21.95 30.22 -22.48
N LEU A 198 21.83 31.36 -21.79
CA LEU A 198 22.82 32.42 -21.93
C LEU A 198 24.20 31.81 -21.65
N SER A 199 25.10 31.92 -22.63
CA SER A 199 26.49 31.50 -22.48
C SER A 199 27.03 32.05 -21.16
N SER A 200 27.87 31.27 -20.47
CA SER A 200 28.57 31.69 -19.26
C SER A 200 29.29 33.04 -19.41
N GLY A 201 29.59 33.47 -20.65
CA GLY A 201 30.06 34.83 -20.96
C GLY A 201 29.02 35.95 -20.79
N ALA A 202 27.74 35.70 -21.07
CA ALA A 202 26.66 36.69 -20.93
C ALA A 202 26.31 36.97 -19.46
N ILE A 203 26.40 35.96 -18.60
CA ILE A 203 26.17 36.11 -17.15
C ILE A 203 27.30 36.94 -16.52
N ALA A 204 28.56 36.70 -16.92
CA ALA A 204 29.69 37.52 -16.49
C ALA A 204 29.58 38.98 -16.97
N GLY A 205 29.11 39.20 -18.21
CA GLY A 205 28.90 40.53 -18.76
C GLY A 205 27.85 41.35 -18.01
N ILE A 206 26.73 40.74 -17.61
CA ILE A 206 25.66 41.41 -16.86
C ILE A 206 26.14 41.81 -15.47
N VAL A 207 26.88 40.93 -14.77
CA VAL A 207 27.43 41.26 -13.44
C VAL A 207 28.43 42.41 -13.52
N ILE A 208 29.33 42.41 -14.51
CA ILE A 208 30.29 43.50 -14.71
C ILE A 208 29.57 44.81 -15.06
N GLY A 209 28.55 44.75 -15.92
CA GLY A 209 27.76 45.92 -16.30
C GLY A 209 27.07 46.58 -15.09
N VAL A 210 26.47 45.77 -14.21
CA VAL A 210 25.83 46.27 -12.98
C VAL A 210 26.87 46.88 -12.03
N LEU A 211 28.03 46.24 -11.86
CA LEU A 211 29.08 46.77 -10.99
C LEU A 211 29.67 48.11 -11.48
N VAL A 212 29.85 48.27 -12.80
CA VAL A 212 30.32 49.54 -13.39
C VAL A 212 29.26 50.63 -13.26
N ALA A 213 27.98 50.31 -13.46
CA ALA A 213 26.90 51.27 -13.28
C ALA A 213 26.80 51.76 -11.83
N VAL A 214 26.90 50.84 -10.85
CA VAL A 214 26.88 51.20 -9.42
C VAL A 214 28.08 52.07 -9.07
N ALA A 215 29.28 51.73 -9.52
CA ALA A 215 30.48 52.55 -9.29
C ALA A 215 30.36 53.94 -9.94
N GLY A 216 29.80 54.03 -11.15
CA GLY A 216 29.55 55.29 -11.83
C GLY A 216 28.53 56.18 -11.11
N ILE A 217 27.43 55.60 -10.62
CA ILE A 217 26.41 56.33 -9.85
C ILE A 217 27.00 56.82 -8.53
N CYS A 218 27.73 55.97 -7.80
CA CYS A 218 28.40 56.37 -6.56
C CYS A 218 29.45 57.47 -6.80
N GLY A 219 30.25 57.35 -7.86
CA GLY A 219 31.23 58.37 -8.26
C GLY A 219 30.57 59.71 -8.63
N LEU A 220 29.46 59.67 -9.37
CA LEU A 220 28.69 60.87 -9.72
C LEU A 220 28.10 61.55 -8.49
N ILE A 221 27.56 60.79 -7.53
CA ILE A 221 27.05 61.32 -6.26
C ILE A 221 28.18 62.02 -5.49
N VAL A 222 29.37 61.41 -5.38
CA VAL A 222 30.54 62.02 -4.74
C VAL A 222 31.03 63.26 -5.48
N TYR A 223 31.01 63.25 -6.81
CA TYR A 223 31.38 64.41 -7.62
C TYR A 223 30.40 65.57 -7.40
N LEU A 224 29.09 65.30 -7.38
CA LEU A 224 28.05 66.32 -7.17
C LEU A 224 28.08 66.89 -5.74
N THR A 225 28.37 66.07 -4.73
CA THR A 225 28.53 66.55 -3.34
C THR A 225 29.81 67.35 -3.16
N LYS A 226 30.91 66.99 -3.85
CA LYS A 226 32.19 67.72 -3.75
C LYS A 226 32.22 69.02 -4.57
N THR A 227 31.44 69.10 -5.65
CA THR A 227 31.38 70.30 -6.51
C THR A 227 30.28 71.30 -6.12
N ASN A 228 29.49 71.03 -5.07
CA ASN A 228 28.39 71.88 -4.60
C ASN A 228 27.42 72.34 -5.71
N LYS A 229 27.25 71.53 -6.76
CA LYS A 229 26.26 71.75 -7.82
C LYS A 229 25.06 70.82 -7.61
N ILE A 230 24.36 71.00 -6.50
CA ILE A 230 23.04 70.40 -6.30
C ILE A 230 22.03 71.28 -7.04
N PRO A 231 21.32 70.79 -8.07
CA PRO A 231 20.17 71.53 -8.60
C PRO A 231 19.12 71.62 -7.50
N LYS A 232 18.82 72.84 -7.03
CA LYS A 232 17.73 73.10 -6.10
C LYS A 232 16.40 72.87 -6.83
N LEU A 233 15.73 71.74 -6.58
CA LEU A 233 14.29 71.67 -6.81
C LEU A 233 13.60 72.49 -5.70
N ASN A 234 13.13 73.68 -6.06
CA ASN A 234 12.34 74.52 -5.18
C ASN A 234 10.94 73.90 -4.97
N GLN A 235 10.63 73.64 -3.71
CA GLN A 235 9.30 73.29 -3.23
C GLN A 235 8.49 74.59 -3.04
N GLN A 236 7.48 74.83 -3.86
CA GLN A 236 6.43 75.80 -3.55
C GLN A 236 5.29 75.13 -2.77
N ARG A 237 4.94 75.76 -1.65
CA ARG A 237 3.87 75.40 -0.71
C ARG A 237 2.82 76.51 -0.75
N LYS A 238 1.58 76.14 -0.40
CA LYS A 238 0.39 76.95 -0.02
C LYS A 238 -0.55 77.29 -1.19
N GLY A 239 -1.87 77.09 -1.09
CA GLY A 239 -2.72 76.62 0.01
C GLY A 239 -4.13 77.21 -0.17
N GLN A 240 -5.19 76.57 0.35
CA GLN A 240 -6.38 77.25 0.85
C GLN A 240 -7.31 76.29 1.58
N ALA A 241 -7.63 76.66 2.82
CA ALA A 241 -8.72 76.11 3.61
C ALA A 241 -9.96 77.01 3.44
N SER A 242 -11.14 76.42 3.33
CA SER A 242 -12.41 76.96 3.87
C SER A 242 -13.59 76.06 3.50
N GLY A 243 -14.50 75.83 4.45
CA GLY A 243 -15.89 75.48 4.13
C GLY A 243 -16.48 74.32 4.94
N ALA A 244 -16.95 74.60 6.15
CA ALA A 244 -17.95 73.79 6.83
C ALA A 244 -19.35 74.27 6.41
N ALA A 245 -20.28 73.36 6.06
CA ALA A 245 -21.70 73.41 6.41
C ALA A 245 -22.53 72.30 5.70
N GLN A 246 -23.13 71.43 6.53
CA GLN A 246 -24.52 70.91 6.51
C GLN A 246 -25.23 70.42 5.23
N SER A 247 -25.69 69.15 5.29
CA SER A 247 -27.11 68.71 5.22
C SER A 247 -27.12 67.17 5.23
N ARG A 248 -27.51 66.46 6.30
CA ARG A 248 -28.87 66.08 6.75
C ARG A 248 -29.81 65.65 5.63
N GLN A 249 -29.97 64.33 5.45
CA GLN A 249 -31.25 63.69 5.13
C GLN A 249 -31.35 62.34 5.87
N GLU A 250 -32.42 62.22 6.66
CA GLU A 250 -32.91 61.01 7.34
C GLU A 250 -33.93 60.29 6.46
N THR A 251 -33.89 58.96 6.40
CA THR A 251 -35.05 58.02 6.36
C THR A 251 -34.51 56.62 6.72
N LYS A 252 -34.65 56.10 7.95
CA LYS A 252 -35.82 55.57 8.69
C LYS A 252 -36.03 54.05 8.51
N ALA A 253 -36.13 53.39 9.68
CA ALA A 253 -36.71 52.07 10.01
C ALA A 253 -35.80 50.83 9.86
N ARG A 254 -35.82 49.82 10.74
CA ARG A 254 -36.39 49.57 12.09
C ARG A 254 -35.99 48.11 12.41
N GLY A 255 -35.54 47.80 13.63
CA GLY A 255 -35.39 46.41 14.08
C GLY A 255 -34.41 46.22 15.23
N ASP A 256 -34.97 46.13 16.43
CA ASP A 256 -34.37 46.01 17.77
C ASP A 256 -33.35 44.88 18.03
N GLY A 257 -32.53 45.06 19.08
CA GLY A 257 -32.24 43.98 20.04
C GLY A 257 -30.78 43.67 20.42
N THR A 258 -30.16 44.56 21.20
CA THR A 258 -29.31 44.33 22.41
C THR A 258 -28.86 42.88 22.73
N ILE A 259 -27.58 42.55 23.02
CA ILE A 259 -26.86 42.76 24.31
C ILE A 259 -25.38 42.32 24.19
N LEU A 260 -24.51 43.18 24.74
CA LEU A 260 -23.16 43.02 25.33
C LEU A 260 -22.23 41.84 24.98
N GLY A 261 -20.95 42.19 24.80
CA GLY A 261 -19.86 41.45 25.45
C GLY A 261 -18.59 41.26 24.62
N LYS A 262 -17.64 42.20 24.72
CA LYS A 262 -16.22 42.04 24.35
C LYS A 262 -15.64 40.79 25.03
N MET A 263 -14.98 39.90 24.30
CA MET A 263 -13.54 39.88 23.99
C MET A 263 -12.64 39.50 25.18
N SER A 264 -12.05 38.29 25.06
CA SER A 264 -10.74 37.85 25.58
C SER A 264 -10.52 37.74 27.10
N GLU A 265 -10.37 36.51 27.61
CA GLU A 265 -9.07 35.91 28.02
C GLU A 265 -9.28 34.60 28.80
N HIS A 266 -8.35 33.65 28.56
CA HIS A 266 -7.84 32.53 29.40
C HIS A 266 -8.84 31.67 30.21
N ILE A 267 -8.78 30.33 30.10
CA ILE A 267 -7.98 29.49 31.01
C ILE A 267 -7.75 28.11 30.36
N TYR A 268 -6.48 27.70 30.37
CA TYR A 268 -6.01 26.31 30.27
C TYR A 268 -6.22 25.66 31.63
N GLU A 269 -6.94 24.55 31.72
CA GLU A 269 -6.62 23.50 32.68
C GLU A 269 -7.20 22.14 32.25
N ASN A 270 -6.47 21.10 32.63
CA ASN A 270 -6.59 19.70 32.31
C ASN A 270 -7.84 19.00 32.85
N ASP A 271 -8.28 17.94 32.18
CA ASP A 271 -8.38 16.56 32.72
C ASP A 271 -8.99 15.65 31.63
N LYS A 272 -8.27 14.64 31.13
CA LYS A 272 -8.09 13.29 31.73
C LYS A 272 -9.12 12.30 31.18
N HIS A 273 -8.72 11.53 30.17
CA HIS A 273 -9.04 10.10 30.08
C HIS A 273 -7.93 9.38 29.31
N GLU A 274 -7.13 8.66 30.10
CA GLU A 274 -6.45 7.38 29.85
C GLU A 274 -5.91 7.09 28.44
N ASN A 275 -4.64 7.45 28.26
CA ASN A 275 -3.69 6.53 27.66
C ASN A 275 -3.28 5.49 28.71
N GLU A 276 -3.81 4.27 28.61
CA GLU A 276 -3.09 3.08 29.06
C GLU A 276 -2.54 2.40 27.81
N HIS A 277 -1.21 2.42 27.67
CA HIS A 277 -0.36 1.32 27.21
C HIS A 277 1.03 1.91 26.90
N GLU A 278 1.77 2.21 27.96
CA GLU A 278 3.21 2.39 27.86
C GLU A 278 3.94 1.23 28.55
N ASN A 279 5.00 0.81 27.88
CA ASN A 279 6.23 0.25 28.41
C ASN A 279 6.37 -1.24 28.74
N MET A 280 7.21 -1.82 27.89
CA MET A 280 8.49 -2.43 28.26
C MET A 280 8.44 -3.70 29.09
N TYR A 281 8.69 -4.77 28.36
CA TYR A 281 9.55 -5.88 28.77
C TYR A 281 10.67 -5.44 29.73
N GLU A 282 10.51 -5.72 31.01
CA GLU A 282 11.64 -5.99 31.91
C GLU A 282 11.49 -7.36 32.57
N ASN A 283 12.52 -8.18 32.31
CA ASN A 283 13.14 -9.13 33.22
C ASN A 283 12.27 -10.23 33.86
N VAL A 284 12.06 -11.31 33.09
CA VAL A 284 11.86 -12.65 33.67
C VAL A 284 13.23 -13.34 33.77
N LYS A 285 13.73 -13.53 35.00
CA LYS A 285 14.84 -14.45 35.30
C LYS A 285 14.46 -15.89 34.93
N PRO A 286 15.36 -16.70 34.36
CA PRO A 286 15.07 -18.10 34.08
C PRO A 286 15.30 -18.96 35.33
N GLU A 287 14.23 -19.58 35.82
CA GLU A 287 14.34 -20.66 36.80
C GLU A 287 14.48 -22.01 36.06
N ASN A 288 15.72 -22.50 36.05
CA ASN A 288 16.11 -23.91 36.13
C ASN A 288 15.46 -24.93 35.16
N SER A 289 15.94 -24.97 33.91
CA SER A 289 15.72 -26.13 33.02
C SER A 289 16.94 -27.05 33.01
N ARG A 290 16.79 -28.23 33.62
CA ARG A 290 17.72 -29.35 33.47
C ARG A 290 17.73 -29.79 32.01
N ARG A 291 18.92 -29.81 31.39
CA ARG A 291 19.12 -30.40 30.06
C ARG A 291 18.62 -31.86 30.02
N PRO A 292 17.79 -32.24 29.04
CA PRO A 292 17.72 -33.63 28.63
C PRO A 292 19.07 -34.05 28.05
N ARG A 293 19.59 -35.17 28.54
CA ARG A 293 20.82 -35.81 28.06
C ARG A 293 20.58 -36.28 26.62
N ALA A 294 21.52 -35.99 25.71
CA ALA A 294 21.47 -36.48 24.34
C ALA A 294 21.41 -38.02 24.33
N PRO A 295 20.66 -38.66 23.40
CA PRO A 295 20.71 -40.10 23.23
C PRO A 295 22.11 -40.51 22.80
N THR A 296 22.69 -41.48 23.50
CA THR A 296 23.94 -42.14 23.12
C THR A 296 23.76 -42.80 21.74
N PRO A 297 24.65 -42.60 20.76
CA PRO A 297 24.55 -43.30 19.49
C PRO A 297 24.71 -44.82 19.70
N PRO A 298 23.99 -45.66 18.93
CA PRO A 298 24.11 -47.10 19.04
C PRO A 298 25.55 -47.53 18.72
N GLN A 299 26.12 -48.34 19.62
CA GLN A 299 27.39 -49.02 19.40
C GLN A 299 27.22 -49.99 18.24
N VAL A 300 27.95 -49.75 17.15
CA VAL A 300 28.08 -50.71 16.05
C VAL A 300 28.91 -51.88 16.58
N SER A 301 28.26 -53.02 16.82
CA SER A 301 28.94 -54.28 17.09
C SER A 301 29.60 -54.77 15.80
N ASN A 302 30.93 -54.90 15.80
CA ASN A 302 31.66 -55.54 14.71
C ASN A 302 31.25 -57.02 14.60
N PRO A 303 31.03 -57.55 13.38
CA PRO A 303 30.78 -58.97 13.18
C PRO A 303 32.04 -59.81 13.50
N PRO A 304 31.88 -61.06 13.97
CA PRO A 304 33.00 -61.93 14.29
C PRO A 304 33.80 -62.30 13.02
N PRO A 305 35.10 -62.58 13.15
CA PRO A 305 35.94 -62.90 12.01
C PRO A 305 35.49 -64.23 11.40
N VAL A 306 35.30 -64.22 10.08
CA VAL A 306 35.10 -65.41 9.26
C VAL A 306 36.38 -66.24 9.32
N ARG A 307 36.33 -67.40 9.98
CA ARG A 307 37.38 -68.43 9.84
C ARG A 307 37.31 -68.99 8.42
N ARG A 308 38.45 -68.94 7.72
CA ARG A 308 38.71 -69.78 6.54
C ARG A 308 38.88 -71.23 6.96
#